data_AF-A0AAE9D0V6-F1
#
_entry.id   AF-A0AAE9D0V6-F1
#
_cell.length_a   1.000
_cell.length_b   1.000
_cell.length_c   1.000
_cell.angle_alpha   90.00
_cell.angle_beta   90.00
_cell.angle_gamma   90.00
#
_symmetry.space_group_name_H-M   'P 1'
#
loop_
_entity.id
_entity.type
_entity.pdbx_description
1 polymer ?
#
loop_
_entity_poly.entity_id
_entity_poly.type
_entity_poly.pdbx_seq_one_letter_code
_entity_poly.pdbx_strand_id
1 'polypeptide(L)'
;MYSKTMSTISSTHLPPIYAHKTHSWLKSDGREYLWSSPNFDSPISPANMGKKSVSHHSLPITSHPPLKHAVSQPQKRVNNNGTFLRSGQGQRTKSVSKPHREPSAISKTYSSLDSSNMSVNIALKKMAHDEWSEKVDGLNMISTLSETQPKQVSDNLKEVIIAILNECKNLRSSVSRVAIVTIGTVAQNLNSKIDSEMEKICVVLLNKAGDVSNAFIRDDATDSLNKLVKAATAGKALQGIIVAGSKSKNNTIRASCANFVHDIITIQGSSVILNNQAALCSVLPVLIQFAKDQSPQVRTSGKQSLCFLSKDPNFDRLMKKNANESDIKTVKDVLANVEKRGGVDSLESTANLSGSLSRIGSTRRVQKKLPDSLQLDLDEIRTDLLASGWERRLAGLQRFEEMCGHAAKAVASDTRLIEAFISRLGDTNSKVASYAMETYISTMGSMAKLYSTEANLKAVLNQVAFALTAHLSSKSEEHKHLARTCIQQTIRTIEPVSLLPAMTAATKKSNIKQRPYITTQYCELCKLAYKNKPKQVEVMALPLLWDSIKNGPPDVDNKKASQLLAKTLAKLVGEKQLLDLATAELDPNRKKQLDALIR
;
A
#
# COMPACT_ATOMS: atom_id res chain seq x y z
N MET A 1 67.17 -4.43 -39.18
CA MET A 1 66.66 -3.89 -40.45
C MET A 1 66.07 -5.05 -41.26
N TYR A 2 64.84 -4.86 -41.72
CA TYR A 2 64.13 -5.55 -42.80
C TYR A 2 63.86 -7.08 -42.76
N SER A 3 62.61 -7.33 -42.38
CA SER A 3 61.72 -8.42 -42.79
C SER A 3 61.42 -8.40 -44.30
N LYS A 4 61.31 -9.57 -44.94
CA LYS A 4 60.09 -10.03 -45.66
C LYS A 4 60.21 -11.39 -46.35
N THR A 5 59.13 -12.19 -46.17
CA THR A 5 58.47 -13.15 -47.11
C THR A 5 59.23 -14.41 -47.54
N MET A 6 58.66 -15.61 -47.71
CA MET A 6 57.27 -16.06 -47.89
C MET A 6 57.21 -17.60 -47.76
N SER A 7 56.07 -18.17 -47.31
CA SER A 7 55.50 -19.51 -47.62
C SER A 7 54.56 -19.90 -46.45
N THR A 8 53.41 -20.56 -46.57
CA THR A 8 52.61 -21.12 -47.67
C THR A 8 51.19 -21.34 -47.12
N ILE A 9 50.22 -21.42 -48.02
CA ILE A 9 48.77 -21.58 -47.77
C ILE A 9 48.43 -23.05 -47.50
N SER A 10 47.55 -23.31 -46.52
CA SER A 10 46.60 -24.43 -46.58
C SER A 10 45.34 -24.08 -45.79
N SER A 11 44.19 -24.34 -46.40
CA SER A 11 42.85 -23.96 -45.95
C SER A 11 42.19 -25.11 -45.20
N THR A 12 41.49 -24.82 -44.09
CA THR A 12 40.17 -25.39 -43.77
C THR A 12 39.62 -24.88 -42.42
N HIS A 13 38.29 -24.78 -42.36
CA HIS A 13 37.37 -24.75 -41.21
C HIS A 13 36.96 -23.42 -40.53
N LEU A 14 35.77 -22.96 -41.00
CA LEU A 14 34.50 -22.69 -40.27
C LEU A 14 33.93 -21.27 -40.45
N PRO A 15 32.74 -21.14 -41.08
CA PRO A 15 31.92 -19.93 -41.03
C PRO A 15 30.71 -20.07 -40.08
N PRO A 16 30.09 -18.96 -39.65
CA PRO A 16 28.86 -18.95 -38.85
C PRO A 16 27.59 -18.71 -39.70
N ILE A 17 26.44 -18.82 -38.99
CA ILE A 17 25.09 -18.29 -39.31
C ILE A 17 24.13 -19.28 -39.99
N TYR A 18 23.22 -19.83 -39.19
CA TYR A 18 22.00 -20.51 -39.62
C TYR A 18 20.87 -19.49 -39.85
N ALA A 19 20.43 -19.38 -41.09
CA ALA A 19 19.13 -18.86 -41.47
C ALA A 19 18.10 -20.01 -41.50
N HIS A 20 16.97 -19.83 -40.83
CA HIS A 20 15.87 -20.78 -40.82
C HIS A 20 15.16 -20.83 -42.19
N LYS A 21 15.17 -22.00 -42.81
CA LYS A 21 14.30 -22.35 -43.94
C LYS A 21 12.91 -22.76 -43.45
N THR A 22 11.94 -22.26 -44.19
CA THR A 22 10.53 -22.61 -44.22
C THR A 22 10.32 -24.04 -44.74
N HIS A 23 9.34 -24.75 -44.18
CA HIS A 23 8.69 -25.88 -44.85
C HIS A 23 7.16 -25.74 -44.74
N SER A 24 6.52 -26.00 -45.87
CA SER A 24 5.10 -25.85 -46.20
C SER A 24 4.43 -27.22 -46.36
N TRP A 25 3.09 -27.18 -46.42
CA TRP A 25 2.09 -28.18 -46.87
C TRP A 25 1.44 -28.97 -45.70
N LEU A 26 0.11 -28.98 -45.51
CA LEU A 26 -0.97 -29.19 -46.49
C LEU A 26 -2.30 -28.51 -46.05
N LYS A 27 -3.12 -28.15 -47.05
CA LYS A 27 -4.46 -27.52 -46.99
C LYS A 27 -5.56 -28.45 -46.40
N SER A 28 -6.61 -27.86 -45.82
CA SER A 28 -8.01 -28.14 -46.19
C SER A 28 -9.01 -27.16 -45.55
N ASP A 29 -9.76 -26.51 -46.44
CA ASP A 29 -11.13 -26.00 -46.36
C ASP A 29 -11.66 -25.14 -45.20
N GLY A 30 -12.19 -23.98 -45.59
CA GLY A 30 -13.60 -23.69 -45.27
C GLY A 30 -13.91 -22.35 -44.61
N ARG A 31 -14.02 -21.30 -45.44
CA ARG A 31 -14.79 -20.05 -45.24
C ARG A 31 -14.36 -19.08 -44.13
N GLU A 32 -13.60 -18.08 -44.57
CA GLU A 32 -13.53 -16.76 -43.94
C GLU A 32 -14.91 -16.08 -43.91
N TYR A 33 -15.28 -15.54 -42.76
CA TYR A 33 -16.17 -14.38 -42.67
C TYR A 33 -15.32 -13.19 -42.20
N LEU A 34 -15.03 -12.30 -43.15
CA LEU A 34 -14.46 -10.98 -42.90
C LEU A 34 -15.35 -10.20 -41.92
N TRP A 35 -14.74 -9.64 -40.88
CA TRP A 35 -15.21 -8.39 -40.28
C TRP A 35 -14.06 -7.37 -40.33
N SER A 36 -14.27 -6.33 -41.13
CA SER A 36 -13.38 -5.22 -41.40
C SER A 36 -13.00 -4.46 -40.12
N SER A 37 -11.70 -4.35 -39.86
CA SER A 37 -11.13 -3.42 -38.87
C SER A 37 -10.66 -2.16 -39.58
N PRO A 38 -10.86 -0.93 -39.03
CA PRO A 38 -10.29 0.26 -39.62
C PRO A 38 -8.78 0.32 -39.39
N ASN A 39 -8.04 0.62 -40.46
CA ASN A 39 -6.60 0.81 -40.55
C ASN A 39 -6.00 1.66 -39.42
N PHE A 40 -4.91 1.16 -38.84
CA PHE A 40 -3.92 1.97 -38.11
C PHE A 40 -2.54 1.52 -38.55
N ASP A 41 -2.03 2.12 -39.62
CA ASP A 41 -0.60 2.15 -39.93
C ASP A 41 -0.13 3.60 -39.84
N SER A 42 0.67 3.90 -38.82
CA SER A 42 1.57 5.04 -38.79
C SER A 42 2.71 4.77 -37.81
N PRO A 43 3.99 4.91 -38.23
CA PRO A 43 5.15 4.54 -37.43
C PRO A 43 5.43 5.56 -36.32
N ILE A 44 5.71 5.06 -35.12
CA ILE A 44 6.08 5.86 -33.94
C ILE A 44 7.54 6.32 -34.11
N SER A 45 7.75 7.64 -34.15
CA SER A 45 9.07 8.27 -33.94
C SER A 45 9.13 8.93 -32.54
N PRO A 46 10.30 8.97 -31.88
CA PRO A 46 10.41 9.30 -30.47
C PRO A 46 10.30 10.82 -30.24
N ALA A 47 9.29 11.24 -29.47
CA ALA A 47 9.10 12.65 -29.12
C ALA A 47 9.79 13.01 -27.79
N ASN A 48 10.67 14.00 -27.91
CA ASN A 48 11.44 14.75 -26.93
C ASN A 48 10.65 15.11 -25.64
N MET A 49 11.22 14.77 -24.47
CA MET A 49 10.68 15.15 -23.16
C MET A 49 10.99 16.61 -22.82
N GLY A 50 9.93 17.37 -22.55
CA GLY A 50 10.04 18.66 -21.90
C GLY A 50 8.69 19.32 -21.73
N LYS A 51 8.07 19.16 -20.55
CA LYS A 51 7.20 20.17 -19.91
C LYS A 51 6.86 19.76 -18.47
N LYS A 52 7.00 20.73 -17.58
CA LYS A 52 6.76 20.67 -16.13
C LYS A 52 5.27 20.42 -15.88
N SER A 53 4.93 19.44 -15.04
CA SER A 53 3.56 19.18 -14.59
C SER A 53 3.41 19.57 -13.12
N VAL A 54 2.44 20.44 -12.84
CA VAL A 54 2.06 20.91 -11.51
C VAL A 54 1.18 19.84 -10.88
N SER A 55 1.64 19.23 -9.78
CA SER A 55 1.04 18.02 -9.20
C SER A 55 0.50 18.25 -7.79
N HIS A 56 -0.82 18.15 -7.63
CA HIS A 56 -1.51 17.77 -6.39
C HIS A 56 -2.90 17.23 -6.76
N HIS A 57 -3.05 15.93 -7.00
CA HIS A 57 -4.36 15.31 -7.22
C HIS A 57 -4.42 13.92 -6.56
N SER A 58 -5.18 13.82 -5.48
CA SER A 58 -5.50 12.56 -4.79
C SER A 58 -6.69 11.88 -5.46
N LEU A 59 -6.65 10.56 -5.59
CA LEU A 59 -7.80 9.75 -6.05
C LEU A 59 -8.88 9.67 -4.95
N PRO A 60 -10.18 9.56 -5.29
CA PRO A 60 -11.24 9.54 -4.29
C PRO A 60 -11.27 8.24 -3.49
N ILE A 61 -11.29 8.36 -2.15
CA ILE A 61 -11.61 7.30 -1.21
C ILE A 61 -13.14 7.16 -1.17
N THR A 62 -13.64 5.92 -1.27
CA THR A 62 -15.07 5.60 -1.15
C THR A 62 -15.58 5.95 0.24
N SER A 63 -16.52 6.89 0.35
CA SER A 63 -17.14 7.31 1.61
C SER A 63 -18.45 6.56 1.89
N HIS A 64 -18.62 6.15 3.15
CA HIS A 64 -19.91 5.78 3.73
C HIS A 64 -20.73 7.05 4.04
N PRO A 65 -22.08 7.00 4.05
CA PRO A 65 -22.92 8.18 4.26
C PRO A 65 -22.96 8.61 5.74
N PRO A 66 -22.88 9.92 6.06
CA PRO A 66 -23.14 10.42 7.40
C PRO A 66 -24.63 10.74 7.62
N LEU A 67 -25.06 10.56 8.87
CA LEU A 67 -26.39 10.86 9.40
C LEU A 67 -26.70 12.38 9.35
N LYS A 68 -28.00 12.70 9.18
CA LYS A 68 -28.56 14.06 9.02
C LYS A 68 -28.68 14.81 10.36
N HIS A 69 -28.93 16.12 10.25
CA HIS A 69 -29.07 17.21 11.26
C HIS A 69 -27.73 17.95 11.51
N ALA A 70 -27.57 19.27 11.41
CA ALA A 70 -28.51 20.40 11.37
C ALA A 70 -27.94 21.58 10.53
N VAL A 71 -28.79 22.58 10.35
CA VAL A 71 -28.78 23.69 9.39
C VAL A 71 -27.88 24.86 9.81
N SER A 72 -27.13 25.46 8.87
CA SER A 72 -26.81 26.89 8.87
C SER A 72 -26.42 27.38 7.47
N GLN A 73 -27.11 28.43 6.99
CA GLN A 73 -26.99 29.04 5.66
C GLN A 73 -25.71 29.89 5.48
N PRO A 74 -25.23 30.10 4.24
CA PRO A 74 -24.05 30.93 3.94
C PRO A 74 -24.39 32.39 3.60
N GLN A 75 -23.65 33.35 4.16
CA GLN A 75 -23.64 34.75 3.73
C GLN A 75 -22.55 35.01 2.67
N LYS A 76 -22.96 35.68 1.59
CA LYS A 76 -22.12 36.23 0.50
C LYS A 76 -21.39 37.50 0.95
N ARG A 77 -20.14 37.69 0.54
CA ARG A 77 -19.53 39.00 0.21
C ARG A 77 -18.39 38.79 -0.82
N VAL A 78 -18.58 39.22 -2.06
CA VAL A 78 -18.19 40.51 -2.69
C VAL A 78 -16.73 40.53 -3.14
N ASN A 79 -16.62 40.59 -4.46
CA ASN A 79 -15.46 40.68 -5.34
C ASN A 79 -14.83 42.09 -5.23
N ASN A 80 -13.50 42.21 -5.26
CA ASN A 80 -12.87 43.47 -5.68
C ASN A 80 -11.55 43.23 -6.43
N ASN A 81 -11.43 43.94 -7.55
CA ASN A 81 -10.37 43.89 -8.56
C ASN A 81 -9.15 44.75 -8.20
N GLY A 82 -8.03 44.44 -8.86
CA GLY A 82 -6.86 45.31 -9.09
C GLY A 82 -5.56 44.55 -8.78
N THR A 83 -4.50 44.50 -9.59
CA THR A 83 -4.13 45.22 -10.82
C THR A 83 -2.92 44.48 -11.43
N PHE A 84 -2.81 44.52 -12.76
CA PHE A 84 -1.70 44.00 -13.57
C PHE A 84 -0.39 44.78 -13.35
N LEU A 85 0.77 44.10 -13.39
CA LEU A 85 2.01 44.61 -13.99
C LEU A 85 2.85 43.45 -14.60
N ARG A 86 3.59 43.80 -15.65
CA ARG A 86 4.12 42.97 -16.76
C ARG A 86 5.65 42.96 -16.78
N SER A 87 6.22 41.77 -17.05
CA SER A 87 7.43 41.41 -17.83
C SER A 87 8.83 41.97 -17.51
N GLY A 88 9.82 41.06 -17.52
CA GLY A 88 11.25 41.32 -17.78
C GLY A 88 12.03 40.04 -18.14
N GLN A 89 12.65 40.03 -19.34
CA GLN A 89 13.58 39.02 -19.90
C GLN A 89 14.83 38.84 -18.99
N GLY A 90 15.61 37.77 -18.93
CA GLY A 90 15.96 36.68 -19.85
C GLY A 90 17.48 36.71 -20.07
N GLN A 91 18.25 35.72 -19.59
CA GLN A 91 19.59 35.37 -20.12
C GLN A 91 20.10 34.00 -19.63
N ARG A 92 20.97 33.41 -20.46
CA ARG A 92 21.33 31.99 -20.56
C ARG A 92 22.86 31.88 -20.63
N THR A 93 23.49 31.00 -19.85
CA THR A 93 24.82 30.42 -20.14
C THR A 93 24.95 28.98 -19.57
N LYS A 94 25.67 28.12 -20.31
CA LYS A 94 26.08 26.73 -20.00
C LYS A 94 27.34 26.78 -19.08
N SER A 95 27.84 25.77 -18.35
CA SER A 95 28.10 24.34 -18.64
C SER A 95 28.67 23.58 -17.42
N VAL A 96 28.27 22.31 -17.27
CA VAL A 96 28.98 21.06 -16.85
C VAL A 96 30.00 21.07 -15.68
N SER A 97 29.69 20.37 -14.58
CA SER A 97 30.48 19.23 -14.03
C SER A 97 29.74 18.51 -12.86
N LYS A 98 30.02 17.21 -12.68
CA LYS A 98 29.37 16.20 -11.80
C LYS A 98 29.38 16.55 -10.30
N PRO A 99 28.46 16.03 -9.47
CA PRO A 99 28.73 15.90 -8.04
C PRO A 99 28.73 14.47 -7.51
N HIS A 100 29.71 14.28 -6.62
CA HIS A 100 29.89 13.22 -5.65
C HIS A 100 28.65 13.06 -4.75
N ARG A 101 28.38 11.83 -4.33
CA ARG A 101 27.29 11.45 -3.43
C ARG A 101 27.65 11.82 -1.98
N GLU A 102 26.91 12.75 -1.37
CA GLU A 102 26.83 12.98 0.07
C GLU A 102 25.39 12.80 0.59
N PRO A 103 25.20 12.54 1.91
CA PRO A 103 23.90 12.20 2.48
C PRO A 103 22.94 13.38 2.41
N SER A 104 21.77 13.19 1.79
CA SER A 104 20.75 14.22 1.64
C SER A 104 20.13 14.63 2.98
N ALA A 105 20.75 15.62 3.62
CA ALA A 105 20.11 16.48 4.59
C ALA A 105 18.93 17.20 3.93
N ILE A 106 17.76 17.13 4.55
CA ILE A 106 16.59 17.89 4.13
C ILE A 106 16.94 19.37 4.28
N SER A 107 16.95 20.07 3.14
CA SER A 107 17.29 21.48 3.02
C SER A 107 16.44 22.35 3.94
N LYS A 108 17.14 23.13 4.77
CA LYS A 108 16.65 24.33 5.43
C LYS A 108 16.12 25.30 4.38
N THR A 109 14.81 25.44 4.28
CA THR A 109 14.20 26.60 3.62
C THR A 109 12.89 26.99 4.30
N TYR A 110 12.98 27.42 5.56
CA TYR A 110 11.99 28.32 6.18
C TYR A 110 12.76 29.29 7.06
N SER A 111 12.64 30.58 6.71
CA SER A 111 13.04 31.81 7.41
C SER A 111 14.04 31.69 8.55
N SER A 112 15.19 32.38 8.39
CA SER A 112 16.03 32.82 9.50
C SER A 112 15.18 33.60 10.51
N LEU A 113 14.61 32.91 11.49
CA LEU A 113 14.03 33.52 12.68
C LEU A 113 15.20 34.12 13.47
N ASP A 114 15.14 35.42 13.71
CA ASP A 114 16.10 36.17 14.51
C ASP A 114 16.23 35.48 15.89
N SER A 115 17.37 34.84 16.14
CA SER A 115 17.59 33.91 17.26
C SER A 115 17.59 34.60 18.61
N SER A 116 17.65 35.93 18.58
CA SER A 116 17.87 36.83 19.69
C SER A 116 16.63 37.04 20.58
N ASN A 117 15.41 36.76 20.06
CA ASN A 117 14.14 37.09 20.72
C ASN A 117 13.17 35.90 20.88
N MET A 118 13.62 34.67 20.74
CA MET A 118 12.77 33.49 20.93
C MET A 118 12.62 33.17 22.43
N SER A 119 11.38 32.96 22.88
CA SER A 119 11.10 32.47 24.24
C SER A 119 9.89 31.54 24.23
N VAL A 120 9.85 30.61 25.19
CA VAL A 120 8.71 29.69 25.35
C VAL A 120 7.39 30.44 25.47
N ASN A 121 7.35 31.55 26.21
CA ASN A 121 6.13 32.36 26.37
C ASN A 121 5.62 32.94 25.05
N ILE A 122 6.51 33.42 24.18
CA ILE A 122 6.14 33.93 22.86
C ILE A 122 5.60 32.79 21.99
N ALA A 123 6.27 31.63 22.02
CA ALA A 123 5.85 30.47 21.25
C ALA A 123 4.47 29.95 21.70
N LEU A 124 4.24 29.84 23.01
CA LEU A 124 2.94 29.46 23.58
C LEU A 124 1.83 30.45 23.21
N LYS A 125 2.13 31.76 23.25
CA LYS A 125 1.17 32.79 22.84
C LYS A 125 0.80 32.67 21.35
N LYS A 126 1.78 32.37 20.49
CA LYS A 126 1.55 32.09 19.05
C LYS A 126 0.71 30.84 18.83
N MET A 127 0.95 29.77 19.59
CA MET A 127 0.14 28.54 19.54
C MET A 127 -1.31 28.73 20.00
N ALA A 128 -1.58 29.73 20.84
CA ALA A 128 -2.92 30.05 21.32
C ALA A 128 -3.77 30.85 20.31
N HIS A 129 -3.18 31.40 19.23
CA HIS A 129 -3.93 32.11 18.19
C HIS A 129 -4.80 31.18 17.34
N ASP A 130 -5.94 31.66 16.85
CA ASP A 130 -6.81 30.87 15.96
C ASP A 130 -6.23 30.66 14.55
N GLU A 131 -5.35 31.58 14.10
CA GLU A 131 -4.73 31.51 12.78
C GLU A 131 -3.72 30.36 12.70
N TRP A 132 -3.90 29.47 11.73
CA TRP A 132 -3.13 28.24 11.64
C TRP A 132 -1.63 28.47 11.38
N SER A 133 -1.26 29.56 10.69
CA SER A 133 0.13 29.89 10.41
C SER A 133 0.86 30.30 11.69
N GLU A 134 0.23 31.09 12.55
CA GLU A 134 0.78 31.49 13.85
C GLU A 134 1.03 30.27 14.76
N LYS A 135 0.10 29.30 14.73
CA LYS A 135 0.28 28.03 15.46
C LYS A 135 1.50 27.26 14.97
N VAL A 136 1.68 27.16 13.65
CA VAL A 136 2.85 26.49 13.04
C VAL A 136 4.14 27.21 13.40
N ASP A 137 4.14 28.55 13.37
CA ASP A 137 5.31 29.35 13.77
C ASP A 137 5.67 29.14 15.25
N GLY A 138 4.66 29.10 16.13
CA GLY A 138 4.85 28.77 17.54
C GLY A 138 5.43 27.38 17.76
N LEU A 139 4.92 26.36 17.06
CA LEU A 139 5.43 24.98 17.10
C LEU A 139 6.89 24.87 16.61
N ASN A 140 7.22 25.56 15.51
CA ASN A 140 8.58 25.61 14.99
C ASN A 140 9.53 26.33 15.97
N MET A 141 9.06 27.42 16.58
CA MET A 141 9.82 28.13 17.62
C MET A 141 10.12 27.24 18.83
N ILE A 142 9.14 26.45 19.31
CA ILE A 142 9.40 25.45 20.37
C ILE A 142 10.43 24.41 19.91
N SER A 143 10.35 23.93 18.66
CA SER A 143 11.33 22.99 18.12
C SER A 143 12.74 23.57 18.16
N THR A 144 12.93 24.79 17.65
CA THR A 144 14.23 25.49 17.68
C THR A 144 14.71 25.78 19.10
N LEU A 145 13.82 26.19 20.01
CA LEU A 145 14.15 26.42 21.42
C LEU A 145 14.59 25.11 22.11
N SER A 146 14.00 23.97 21.75
CA SER A 146 14.42 22.69 22.32
C SER A 146 15.84 22.30 21.89
N GLU A 147 16.28 22.70 20.70
CA GLU A 147 17.64 22.45 20.18
C GLU A 147 18.66 23.44 20.75
N THR A 148 18.31 24.73 20.78
CA THR A 148 19.24 25.82 21.10
C THR A 148 19.28 26.17 22.59
N GLN A 149 18.14 26.08 23.27
CA GLN A 149 17.94 26.50 24.67
C GLN A 149 17.08 25.48 25.44
N PRO A 150 17.47 24.18 25.50
CA PRO A 150 16.65 23.10 26.06
C PRO A 150 16.22 23.33 27.52
N LYS A 151 17.02 24.08 28.30
CA LYS A 151 16.67 24.41 29.69
C LYS A 151 15.37 25.23 29.77
N GLN A 152 15.17 26.20 28.88
CA GLN A 152 13.98 27.04 28.88
C GLN A 152 12.71 26.22 28.59
N VAL A 153 12.80 25.25 27.68
CA VAL A 153 11.70 24.32 27.37
C VAL A 153 11.47 23.36 28.54
N SER A 154 12.53 22.86 29.17
CA SER A 154 12.45 21.98 30.34
C SER A 154 11.82 22.66 31.56
N ASP A 155 12.13 23.93 31.81
CA ASP A 155 11.61 24.68 32.96
C ASP A 155 10.09 24.93 32.82
N ASN A 156 9.56 24.89 31.59
CA ASN A 156 8.15 25.09 31.25
C ASN A 156 7.51 23.83 30.63
N LEU A 157 8.07 22.64 30.91
CA LEU A 157 7.78 21.42 30.16
C LEU A 157 6.28 21.10 30.10
N LYS A 158 5.60 21.11 31.24
CA LYS A 158 4.18 20.72 31.32
C LYS A 158 3.30 21.57 30.40
N GLU A 159 3.52 22.89 30.38
CA GLU A 159 2.74 23.82 29.55
C GLU A 159 3.03 23.62 28.06
N VAL A 160 4.31 23.45 27.71
CA VAL A 160 4.75 23.16 26.34
C VAL A 160 4.12 21.87 25.83
N ILE A 161 4.18 20.80 26.62
CA ILE A 161 3.62 19.50 26.23
C ILE A 161 2.10 19.60 26.05
N ILE A 162 1.38 20.23 26.98
CA ILE A 162 -0.08 20.41 26.86
C ILE A 162 -0.42 21.18 25.57
N ALA A 163 0.29 22.27 25.28
CA ALA A 163 0.06 23.08 24.10
C ALA A 163 0.31 22.28 22.80
N ILE A 164 1.42 21.54 22.72
CA ILE A 164 1.71 20.69 21.55
C ILE A 164 0.67 19.59 21.40
N LEU A 165 0.29 18.90 22.48
CA LEU A 165 -0.68 17.81 22.44
C LEU A 165 -2.08 18.27 22.03
N ASN A 166 -2.47 19.50 22.37
CA ASN A 166 -3.69 20.11 21.85
C ASN A 166 -3.61 20.29 20.32
N GLU A 167 -2.47 20.76 19.81
CA GLU A 167 -2.28 20.93 18.37
C GLU A 167 -2.12 19.60 17.62
N CYS A 168 -1.63 18.53 18.27
CA CYS A 168 -1.68 17.18 17.69
C CYS A 168 -3.12 16.72 17.39
N LYS A 169 -4.14 17.28 18.05
CA LYS A 169 -5.56 16.99 17.83
C LYS A 169 -6.24 17.97 16.88
N ASN A 170 -5.50 18.92 16.31
CA ASN A 170 -6.05 19.94 15.41
C ASN A 170 -6.72 19.30 14.18
N LEU A 171 -7.87 19.83 13.78
CA LEU A 171 -8.64 19.37 12.61
C LEU A 171 -7.89 19.61 11.29
N ARG A 172 -7.04 20.64 11.26
CA ARG A 172 -6.18 20.93 10.13
C ARG A 172 -4.97 19.99 10.17
N SER A 173 -4.94 19.04 9.25
CA SER A 173 -3.87 18.04 9.15
C SER A 173 -2.47 18.65 9.05
N SER A 174 -2.30 19.80 8.40
CA SER A 174 -1.00 20.48 8.31
C SER A 174 -0.47 20.92 9.68
N VAL A 175 -1.33 21.42 10.57
CA VAL A 175 -0.95 21.85 11.93
C VAL A 175 -0.72 20.62 12.81
N SER A 176 -1.63 19.64 12.75
CA SER A 176 -1.49 18.38 13.49
C SER A 176 -0.20 17.65 13.17
N ARG A 177 0.23 17.61 11.90
CA ARG A 177 1.48 16.95 11.50
C ARG A 177 2.70 17.68 12.05
N VAL A 178 2.73 19.01 11.95
CA VAL A 178 3.82 19.81 12.54
C VAL A 178 3.90 19.56 14.05
N ALA A 179 2.77 19.60 14.76
CA ALA A 179 2.74 19.35 16.20
C ALA A 179 3.26 17.97 16.60
N ILE A 180 2.90 16.93 15.82
CA ILE A 180 3.39 15.56 16.02
C ILE A 180 4.91 15.50 15.84
N VAL A 181 5.45 16.12 14.78
CA VAL A 181 6.90 16.14 14.56
C VAL A 181 7.60 16.94 15.67
N THR A 182 7.04 18.08 16.08
CA THR A 182 7.58 18.92 17.17
C THR A 182 7.69 18.14 18.47
N ILE A 183 6.69 17.35 18.87
CA ILE A 183 6.78 16.56 20.12
C ILE A 183 7.91 15.52 20.05
N GLY A 184 8.13 14.92 18.88
CA GLY A 184 9.26 14.01 18.64
C GLY A 184 10.61 14.71 18.76
N THR A 185 10.76 15.90 18.18
CA THR A 185 11.99 16.71 18.28
C THR A 185 12.26 17.17 19.71
N VAL A 186 11.24 17.68 20.40
CA VAL A 186 11.36 18.09 21.82
C VAL A 186 11.79 16.92 22.69
N ALA A 187 11.20 15.74 22.50
CA ALA A 187 11.59 14.54 23.24
C ALA A 187 13.07 14.18 22.99
N GLN A 188 13.51 14.18 21.73
CA GLN A 188 14.89 13.87 21.35
C GLN A 188 15.91 14.84 21.98
N ASN A 189 15.58 16.12 22.10
CA ASN A 189 16.49 17.12 22.65
C ASN A 189 16.48 17.16 24.18
N LEU A 190 15.34 16.89 24.82
CA LEU A 190 15.21 16.91 26.27
C LEU A 190 15.59 15.58 26.94
N ASN A 191 15.60 14.47 26.20
CA ASN A 191 15.92 13.13 26.70
C ASN A 191 15.10 12.76 27.95
N SER A 192 15.71 12.20 28.99
CA SER A 192 15.06 11.74 30.22
C SER A 192 14.23 12.81 30.96
N LYS A 193 14.41 14.10 30.66
CA LYS A 193 13.57 15.17 31.22
C LYS A 193 12.10 15.05 30.78
N ILE A 194 11.83 14.37 29.65
CA ILE A 194 10.48 14.12 29.14
C ILE A 194 9.72 13.05 29.93
N ASP A 195 10.40 12.28 30.79
CA ASP A 195 9.86 11.10 31.47
C ASP A 195 8.61 11.40 32.31
N SER A 196 8.52 12.61 32.88
CA SER A 196 7.38 13.05 33.69
C SER A 196 6.08 13.22 32.88
N GLU A 197 6.20 13.42 31.57
CA GLU A 197 5.08 13.66 30.66
C GLU A 197 4.88 12.50 29.66
N MET A 198 5.71 11.45 29.75
CA MET A 198 5.74 10.31 28.83
C MET A 198 4.37 9.68 28.60
N GLU A 199 3.61 9.44 29.67
CA GLU A 199 2.30 8.79 29.59
C GLU A 199 1.31 9.59 28.72
N LYS A 200 1.21 10.91 28.96
CA LYS A 200 0.28 11.78 28.21
C LYS A 200 0.64 11.84 26.73
N ILE A 201 1.95 11.90 26.44
CA ILE A 201 2.46 11.92 25.07
C ILE A 201 2.15 10.59 24.37
N CYS A 202 2.44 9.46 25.02
CA CYS A 202 2.15 8.13 24.47
C CYS A 202 0.67 7.94 24.16
N VAL A 203 -0.25 8.40 25.02
CA VAL A 203 -1.69 8.30 24.78
C VAL A 203 -2.09 9.03 23.49
N VAL A 204 -1.62 10.26 23.28
CA VAL A 204 -1.99 11.03 22.08
C VAL A 204 -1.32 10.46 20.83
N LEU A 205 -0.02 10.16 20.88
CA LEU A 205 0.72 9.67 19.74
C LEU A 205 0.30 8.26 19.32
N LEU A 206 0.02 7.33 20.25
CA LEU A 206 -0.48 6.00 19.89
C LEU A 206 -1.87 6.07 19.26
N ASN A 207 -2.74 6.97 19.73
CA ASN A 207 -4.03 7.21 19.07
C ASN A 207 -3.84 7.71 17.63
N LYS A 208 -2.86 8.59 17.39
CA LYS A 208 -2.54 9.08 16.04
C LYS A 208 -1.87 8.03 15.16
N ALA A 209 -0.98 7.22 15.72
CA ALA A 209 -0.35 6.08 15.03
C ALA A 209 -1.37 4.99 14.67
N GLY A 210 -2.44 4.84 15.46
CA GLY A 210 -3.55 3.92 15.20
C GLY A 210 -4.67 4.47 14.30
N ASP A 211 -4.54 5.70 13.76
CA ASP A 211 -5.56 6.29 12.88
C ASP A 211 -5.41 5.76 11.43
N VAL A 212 -6.14 4.69 11.13
CA VAL A 212 -6.12 4.04 9.81
C VAL A 212 -6.58 4.95 8.65
N SER A 213 -7.25 6.08 8.93
CA SER A 213 -7.77 6.98 7.90
C SER A 213 -6.71 7.88 7.27
N ASN A 214 -5.61 8.18 7.98
CA ASN A 214 -4.60 9.16 7.55
C ASN A 214 -3.18 8.58 7.60
N ALA A 215 -2.69 8.03 6.48
CA ALA A 215 -1.37 7.39 6.41
C ALA A 215 -0.22 8.31 6.84
N PHE A 216 -0.17 9.54 6.32
CA PHE A 216 0.89 10.50 6.65
C PHE A 216 0.93 10.87 8.15
N ILE A 217 -0.23 10.94 8.82
CA ILE A 217 -0.30 11.23 10.25
C ILE A 217 0.18 10.03 11.06
N ARG A 218 -0.17 8.81 10.65
CA ARG A 218 0.33 7.60 11.30
C ARG A 218 1.84 7.49 11.20
N ASP A 219 2.39 7.76 10.02
CA ASP A 219 3.82 7.65 9.76
C ASP A 219 4.58 8.67 10.62
N ASP A 220 4.15 9.94 10.63
CA ASP A 220 4.76 10.98 11.49
C ASP A 220 4.61 10.64 12.98
N ALA A 221 3.47 10.12 13.41
CA ALA A 221 3.24 9.73 14.81
C ALA A 221 4.09 8.54 15.23
N THR A 222 4.28 7.57 14.32
CA THR A 222 5.14 6.40 14.55
C THR A 222 6.61 6.81 14.60
N ASP A 223 7.06 7.69 13.72
CA ASP A 223 8.42 8.27 13.77
C ASP A 223 8.65 9.06 15.08
N SER A 224 7.66 9.84 15.49
CA SER A 224 7.74 10.62 16.74
C SER A 224 7.73 9.75 17.99
N LEU A 225 6.96 8.65 17.99
CA LEU A 225 7.02 7.62 19.05
C LEU A 225 8.39 6.95 19.10
N ASN A 226 9.00 6.65 17.94
CA ASN A 226 10.35 6.09 17.90
C ASN A 226 11.39 7.03 18.51
N LYS A 227 11.32 8.34 18.17
CA LYS A 227 12.20 9.36 18.77
C LYS A 227 11.98 9.45 20.28
N LEU A 228 10.72 9.47 20.72
CA LEU A 228 10.35 9.53 22.13
C LEU A 228 10.87 8.32 22.92
N VAL A 229 10.66 7.10 22.41
CA VAL A 229 11.11 5.86 23.05
C VAL A 229 12.62 5.77 23.15
N LYS A 230 13.36 6.28 22.15
CA LYS A 230 14.83 6.33 22.17
C LYS A 230 15.38 7.38 23.14
N ALA A 231 14.63 8.45 23.40
CA ALA A 231 15.07 9.57 24.22
C ALA A 231 14.73 9.41 25.71
N ALA A 232 13.59 8.79 26.02
CA ALA A 232 13.13 8.55 27.39
C ALA A 232 13.88 7.40 28.07
N THR A 233 13.82 7.34 29.40
CA THR A 233 14.37 6.15 30.09
C THR A 233 13.53 4.92 29.78
N ALA A 234 14.19 3.77 29.55
CA ALA A 234 13.52 2.58 29.05
C ALA A 234 12.36 2.09 29.95
N GLY A 235 12.51 2.19 31.27
CA GLY A 235 11.44 1.85 32.22
C GLY A 235 10.21 2.76 32.08
N LYS A 236 10.42 4.07 31.91
CA LYS A 236 9.34 5.04 31.70
C LYS A 236 8.72 4.91 30.32
N ALA A 237 9.53 4.65 29.30
CA ALA A 237 9.04 4.40 27.95
C ALA A 237 8.16 3.16 27.89
N LEU A 238 8.61 2.06 28.49
CA LEU A 238 7.87 0.80 28.54
C LEU A 238 6.54 0.96 29.27
N GLN A 239 6.56 1.59 30.46
CA GLN A 239 5.34 1.83 31.23
C GLN A 239 4.37 2.74 30.48
N GLY A 240 4.85 3.85 29.90
CA GLY A 240 4.02 4.81 29.17
C GLY A 240 3.34 4.19 27.96
N ILE A 241 4.06 3.40 27.16
CA ILE A 241 3.51 2.68 26.01
C ILE A 241 2.48 1.63 26.44
N ILE A 242 2.79 0.83 27.46
CA ILE A 242 1.88 -0.22 27.97
C ILE A 242 0.57 0.39 28.46
N VAL A 243 0.63 1.43 29.28
CA VAL A 243 -0.56 2.09 29.85
C VAL A 243 -1.40 2.71 28.74
N ALA A 244 -0.77 3.36 27.76
CA ALA A 244 -1.46 4.04 26.68
C ALA A 244 -2.15 3.08 25.67
N GLY A 245 -1.56 1.90 25.41
CA GLY A 245 -1.96 1.08 24.28
C GLY A 245 -2.51 -0.31 24.60
N SER A 246 -2.09 -0.96 25.69
CA SER A 246 -2.30 -2.41 25.90
C SER A 246 -3.78 -2.82 26.00
N LYS A 247 -4.63 -1.95 26.55
CA LYS A 247 -6.06 -2.19 26.76
C LYS A 247 -6.96 -1.45 25.76
N SER A 248 -6.40 -0.89 24.68
CA SER A 248 -7.18 -0.14 23.70
C SER A 248 -8.20 -1.02 22.97
N LYS A 249 -9.40 -0.48 22.70
CA LYS A 249 -10.40 -1.17 21.87
C LYS A 249 -9.95 -1.26 20.40
N ASN A 250 -9.11 -0.34 19.94
CA ASN A 250 -8.58 -0.33 18.58
C ASN A 250 -7.43 -1.34 18.42
N ASN A 251 -7.58 -2.29 17.49
CA ASN A 251 -6.59 -3.33 17.23
C ASN A 251 -5.25 -2.78 16.69
N THR A 252 -5.27 -1.71 15.90
CA THR A 252 -4.05 -1.08 15.37
C THR A 252 -3.25 -0.39 16.46
N ILE A 253 -3.92 0.27 17.41
CA ILE A 253 -3.26 0.84 18.60
C ILE A 253 -2.61 -0.27 19.43
N ARG A 254 -3.32 -1.38 19.67
CA ARG A 254 -2.75 -2.54 20.39
C ARG A 254 -1.56 -3.13 19.64
N ALA A 255 -1.61 -3.19 18.30
CA ALA A 255 -0.52 -3.73 17.48
C ALA A 255 0.74 -2.83 17.54
N SER A 256 0.57 -1.51 17.38
CA SER A 256 1.65 -0.55 17.56
C SER A 256 2.23 -0.61 18.97
N CYS A 257 1.38 -0.69 19.99
CA CYS A 257 1.82 -0.87 21.38
C CYS A 257 2.66 -2.13 21.56
N ALA A 258 2.22 -3.26 21.02
CA ALA A 258 2.94 -4.53 21.14
C ALA A 258 4.29 -4.50 20.40
N ASN A 259 4.37 -3.83 19.24
CA ASN A 259 5.63 -3.62 18.53
C ASN A 259 6.61 -2.75 19.33
N PHE A 260 6.18 -1.60 19.84
CA PHE A 260 7.06 -0.75 20.66
C PHE A 260 7.52 -1.45 21.94
N VAL A 261 6.66 -2.23 22.59
CA VAL A 261 7.04 -3.06 23.73
C VAL A 261 8.12 -4.08 23.34
N HIS A 262 7.96 -4.74 22.18
CA HIS A 262 8.96 -5.67 21.66
C HIS A 262 10.31 -4.97 21.39
N ASP A 263 10.29 -3.81 20.73
CA ASP A 263 11.49 -3.04 20.40
C ASP A 263 12.24 -2.60 21.66
N ILE A 264 11.52 -2.08 22.68
CA ILE A 264 12.12 -1.68 23.94
C ILE A 264 12.76 -2.87 24.66
N ILE A 265 12.07 -4.01 24.73
CA ILE A 265 12.61 -5.24 25.34
C ILE A 265 13.87 -5.70 24.60
N THR A 266 13.86 -5.63 23.27
CA THR A 266 15.00 -6.05 22.44
C THR A 266 16.20 -5.11 22.61
N ILE A 267 15.96 -3.80 22.70
CA ILE A 267 17.00 -2.79 22.97
C ILE A 267 17.59 -2.97 24.37
N GLN A 268 16.77 -3.25 25.39
CA GLN A 268 17.24 -3.49 26.75
C GLN A 268 17.97 -4.84 26.90
N GLY A 269 17.62 -5.82 26.08
CA GLY A 269 18.15 -7.17 26.14
C GLY A 269 17.40 -8.06 27.14
N SER A 270 17.38 -9.36 26.83
CA SER A 270 16.63 -10.37 27.62
C SER A 270 17.11 -10.44 29.06
N SER A 271 18.42 -10.38 29.29
CA SER A 271 19.00 -10.54 30.62
C SER A 271 18.64 -9.39 31.56
N VAL A 272 18.52 -8.16 31.06
CA VAL A 272 18.14 -7.00 31.89
C VAL A 272 16.69 -7.12 32.36
N ILE A 273 15.79 -7.49 31.44
CA ILE A 273 14.36 -7.66 31.75
C ILE A 273 14.15 -8.85 32.70
N LEU A 274 14.82 -9.99 32.47
CA LEU A 274 14.64 -11.21 33.27
C LEU A 274 15.25 -11.11 34.67
N ASN A 275 16.39 -10.41 34.83
CA ASN A 275 17.03 -10.23 36.15
C ASN A 275 16.32 -9.20 37.03
N ASN A 276 15.61 -8.23 36.43
CA ASN A 276 14.86 -7.22 37.17
C ASN A 276 13.42 -7.69 37.44
N GLN A 277 13.16 -8.12 38.68
CA GLN A 277 11.84 -8.63 39.08
C GLN A 277 10.70 -7.63 38.83
N ALA A 278 10.90 -6.35 39.13
CA ALA A 278 9.86 -5.33 38.92
C ALA A 278 9.53 -5.13 37.43
N ALA A 279 10.57 -5.11 36.57
CA ALA A 279 10.37 -5.02 35.13
C ALA A 279 9.66 -6.27 34.56
N LEU A 280 10.09 -7.46 34.99
CA LEU A 280 9.47 -8.71 34.55
C LEU A 280 8.00 -8.81 34.98
N CYS A 281 7.67 -8.51 36.24
CA CYS A 281 6.29 -8.52 36.73
C CYS A 281 5.39 -7.52 36.00
N SER A 282 5.94 -6.39 35.54
CA SER A 282 5.20 -5.40 34.77
C SER A 282 4.94 -5.81 33.32
N VAL A 283 5.91 -6.50 32.70
CA VAL A 283 5.90 -6.79 31.26
C VAL A 283 5.25 -8.14 30.95
N LEU A 284 5.53 -9.15 31.78
CA LEU A 284 5.15 -10.53 31.49
C LEU A 284 3.62 -10.72 31.33
N PRO A 285 2.74 -10.16 32.20
CA PRO A 285 1.30 -10.28 32.02
C PRO A 285 0.82 -9.64 30.72
N VAL A 286 1.45 -8.53 30.31
CA VAL A 286 1.14 -7.81 29.07
C VAL A 286 1.55 -8.62 27.84
N LEU A 287 2.73 -9.26 27.87
CA LEU A 287 3.16 -10.14 26.79
C LEU A 287 2.27 -11.37 26.65
N ILE A 288 1.85 -11.97 27.77
CA ILE A 288 0.88 -13.08 27.78
C ILE A 288 -0.45 -12.62 27.18
N GLN A 289 -0.93 -11.44 27.56
CA GLN A 289 -2.14 -10.84 27.00
C GLN A 289 -2.00 -10.64 25.48
N PHE A 290 -0.88 -10.06 25.01
CA PHE A 290 -0.64 -9.86 23.58
C PHE A 290 -0.56 -11.17 22.81
N ALA A 291 0.16 -12.18 23.32
CA ALA A 291 0.28 -13.49 22.67
C ALA A 291 -1.07 -14.21 22.48
N LYS A 292 -2.07 -13.85 23.29
CA LYS A 292 -3.45 -14.36 23.26
C LYS A 292 -4.48 -13.37 22.67
N ASP A 293 -4.04 -12.22 22.13
CA ASP A 293 -4.95 -11.19 21.59
C ASP A 293 -5.79 -11.72 20.42
N GLN A 294 -6.95 -11.12 20.17
CA GLN A 294 -7.81 -11.47 19.03
C GLN A 294 -7.17 -11.07 17.68
N SER A 295 -6.34 -10.03 17.63
CA SER A 295 -5.64 -9.57 16.43
C SER A 295 -4.39 -10.41 16.15
N PRO A 296 -4.22 -10.94 14.92
CA PRO A 296 -3.00 -11.64 14.51
C PRO A 296 -1.72 -10.81 14.70
N GLN A 297 -1.77 -9.52 14.36
CA GLN A 297 -0.62 -8.62 14.43
C GLN A 297 -0.12 -8.46 15.86
N VAL A 298 -1.05 -8.25 16.81
CA VAL A 298 -0.72 -8.16 18.25
C VAL A 298 -0.15 -9.48 18.77
N ARG A 299 -0.75 -10.62 18.39
CA ARG A 299 -0.26 -11.95 18.78
C ARG A 299 1.15 -12.22 18.31
N THR A 300 1.48 -11.80 17.10
CA THR A 300 2.81 -12.02 16.52
C THR A 300 3.86 -11.29 17.36
N SER A 301 3.69 -10.00 17.64
CA SER A 301 4.65 -9.21 18.44
C SER A 301 4.76 -9.71 19.88
N GLY A 302 3.63 -10.11 20.49
CA GLY A 302 3.62 -10.73 21.82
C GLY A 302 4.42 -12.03 21.87
N LYS A 303 4.24 -12.90 20.87
CA LYS A 303 4.98 -14.16 20.75
C LYS A 303 6.46 -13.94 20.42
N GLN A 304 6.77 -12.99 19.54
CA GLN A 304 8.14 -12.58 19.22
C GLN A 304 8.89 -12.14 20.48
N SER A 305 8.25 -11.32 21.32
CA SER A 305 8.83 -10.87 22.60
C SER A 305 9.08 -12.04 23.56
N LEU A 306 8.13 -12.95 23.73
CA LEU A 306 8.31 -14.13 24.59
C LEU A 306 9.40 -15.06 24.06
N CYS A 307 9.45 -15.29 22.75
CA CYS A 307 10.51 -16.08 22.13
C CYS A 307 11.88 -15.43 22.29
N PHE A 308 11.97 -14.10 22.17
CA PHE A 308 13.20 -13.36 22.41
C PHE A 308 13.70 -13.56 23.85
N LEU A 309 12.83 -13.42 24.85
CA LEU A 309 13.17 -13.67 26.25
C LEU A 309 13.60 -15.13 26.49
N SER A 310 12.95 -16.10 25.83
CA SER A 310 13.25 -17.52 25.99
C SER A 310 14.63 -17.96 25.47
N LYS A 311 15.29 -17.13 24.65
CA LYS A 311 16.65 -17.40 24.16
C LYS A 311 17.73 -17.11 25.21
N ASP A 312 17.38 -16.49 26.34
CA ASP A 312 18.32 -16.26 27.43
C ASP A 312 18.75 -17.59 28.08
N PRO A 313 20.06 -17.87 28.22
CA PRO A 313 20.53 -19.12 28.83
C PRO A 313 20.00 -19.37 30.24
N ASN A 314 19.64 -18.30 30.97
CA ASN A 314 19.14 -18.39 32.33
C ASN A 314 17.61 -18.29 32.41
N PHE A 315 16.89 -18.34 31.29
CA PHE A 315 15.46 -18.10 31.21
C PHE A 315 14.66 -18.94 32.23
N ASP A 316 14.78 -20.27 32.23
CA ASP A 316 14.03 -21.13 33.15
C ASP A 316 14.33 -20.83 34.62
N ARG A 317 15.59 -20.54 34.95
CA ARG A 317 16.02 -20.22 36.31
C ARG A 317 15.45 -18.87 36.78
N LEU A 318 15.53 -17.85 35.92
CA LEU A 318 15.07 -16.50 36.24
C LEU A 318 13.54 -16.41 36.26
N MET A 319 12.86 -17.10 35.36
CA MET A 319 11.39 -17.20 35.35
C MET A 319 10.88 -17.86 36.64
N LYS A 320 11.49 -18.96 37.10
CA LYS A 320 11.13 -19.60 38.38
C LYS A 320 11.38 -18.70 39.60
N LYS A 321 12.39 -17.84 39.54
CA LYS A 321 12.75 -16.93 40.65
C LYS A 321 11.84 -15.71 40.71
N ASN A 322 11.50 -15.14 39.55
CA ASN A 322 10.95 -13.79 39.44
C ASN A 322 9.49 -13.74 38.92
N ALA A 323 8.91 -14.85 38.45
CA ALA A 323 7.54 -14.91 37.91
C ALA A 323 6.66 -15.96 38.61
N ASN A 324 5.34 -15.81 38.49
CA ASN A 324 4.36 -16.69 39.11
C ASN A 324 4.22 -18.01 38.33
N GLU A 325 3.90 -19.11 39.02
CA GLU A 325 3.80 -20.45 38.41
C GLU A 325 2.75 -20.55 37.29
N SER A 326 1.63 -19.84 37.42
CA SER A 326 0.58 -19.72 36.39
C SER A 326 1.09 -19.10 35.09
N ASP A 327 1.93 -18.07 35.21
CA ASP A 327 2.48 -17.31 34.09
C ASP A 327 3.57 -18.13 33.41
N ILE A 328 4.42 -18.80 34.19
CA ILE A 328 5.44 -19.73 33.67
C ILE A 328 4.79 -20.82 32.83
N LYS A 329 3.73 -21.47 33.33
CA LYS A 329 2.99 -22.49 32.59
C LYS A 329 2.43 -21.94 31.29
N THR A 330 1.76 -20.78 31.37
CA THR A 330 1.19 -20.12 30.19
C THR A 330 2.23 -19.77 29.13
N VAL A 331 3.39 -19.27 29.54
CA VAL A 331 4.48 -18.92 28.63
C VAL A 331 5.05 -20.17 27.97
N LYS A 332 5.27 -21.26 28.72
CA LYS A 332 5.70 -22.54 28.14
C LYS A 332 4.72 -23.07 27.11
N ASP A 333 3.42 -23.00 27.38
CA ASP A 333 2.39 -23.39 26.41
C ASP A 333 2.42 -22.52 25.15
N VAL A 334 2.62 -21.21 25.28
CA VAL A 334 2.74 -20.28 24.15
C VAL A 334 3.98 -20.61 23.31
N LEU A 335 5.14 -20.83 23.94
CA LEU A 335 6.39 -21.15 23.27
C LEU A 335 6.31 -22.49 22.53
N ALA A 336 5.79 -23.54 23.17
CA ALA A 336 5.58 -24.85 22.54
C ALA A 336 4.63 -24.76 21.33
N ASN A 337 3.59 -23.92 21.42
CA ASN A 337 2.68 -23.67 20.29
C ASN A 337 3.35 -22.92 19.13
N VAL A 338 4.31 -22.03 19.41
CA VAL A 338 5.10 -21.34 18.39
C VAL A 338 6.06 -22.30 17.70
N GLU A 339 6.76 -23.13 18.47
CA GLU A 339 7.69 -24.15 17.96
C GLU A 339 6.98 -25.16 17.06
N LYS A 340 5.82 -25.69 17.51
CA LYS A 340 4.99 -26.61 16.71
C LYS A 340 4.52 -26.00 15.38
N ARG A 341 4.45 -24.67 15.28
CA ARG A 341 4.04 -23.94 14.07
C ARG A 341 5.21 -23.52 13.19
N GLY A 342 6.44 -23.96 13.47
CA GLY A 342 7.63 -23.66 12.67
C GLY A 342 8.39 -22.40 13.11
N GLY A 343 8.20 -21.93 14.35
CA GLY A 343 8.92 -20.78 14.91
C GLY A 343 8.31 -19.42 14.55
N VAL A 344 8.89 -18.35 15.10
CA VAL A 344 8.41 -16.96 14.96
C VAL A 344 8.37 -16.46 13.51
N ASP A 345 9.28 -16.92 12.66
CA ASP A 345 9.35 -16.52 11.24
C ASP A 345 8.14 -17.03 10.44
N SER A 346 7.56 -18.15 10.88
CA SER A 346 6.34 -18.69 10.30
C SER A 346 5.08 -17.93 10.74
N LEU A 347 5.15 -17.11 11.80
CA LEU A 347 4.03 -16.30 12.29
C LEU A 347 3.84 -14.98 11.52
N GLU A 348 4.91 -14.34 11.04
CA GLU A 348 4.80 -13.14 10.19
C GLU A 348 4.01 -13.43 8.90
N SER A 349 4.18 -14.63 8.34
CA SER A 349 3.45 -15.09 7.15
C SER A 349 1.93 -15.22 7.36
N THR A 350 1.46 -15.26 8.62
CA THR A 350 0.03 -15.35 8.97
C THR A 350 -0.56 -14.05 9.49
N ALA A 351 0.27 -13.09 9.91
CA ALA A 351 -0.18 -11.84 10.52
C ALA A 351 -0.85 -10.90 9.51
N ASN A 352 -0.50 -10.99 8.23
CA ASN A 352 -1.09 -10.16 7.17
C ASN A 352 -2.28 -10.82 6.43
N LEU A 353 -2.69 -12.03 6.83
CA LEU A 353 -3.58 -12.88 6.01
C LEU A 353 -4.67 -13.67 6.75
N SER A 354 -5.09 -13.31 7.98
CA SER A 354 -6.12 -14.10 8.67
C SER A 354 -7.47 -13.40 8.84
N GLY A 355 -8.29 -13.57 7.82
CA GLY A 355 -9.72 -13.30 7.82
C GLY A 355 -10.39 -14.10 6.69
N SER A 356 -10.55 -15.40 6.90
CA SER A 356 -11.07 -16.43 5.97
C SER A 356 -10.01 -17.13 5.14
N LEU A 357 -9.74 -18.39 5.51
CA LEU A 357 -9.61 -19.56 4.61
C LEU A 357 -9.25 -20.76 5.50
N SER A 358 -10.22 -21.23 6.27
CA SER A 358 -10.15 -22.60 6.77
C SER A 358 -10.53 -23.55 5.64
N ARG A 359 -9.64 -24.51 5.37
CA ARG A 359 -9.84 -25.75 4.60
C ARG A 359 -9.95 -25.56 3.08
N ILE A 360 -8.84 -25.78 2.37
CA ILE A 360 -8.80 -26.55 1.11
C ILE A 360 -7.40 -27.18 1.00
N GLY A 361 -7.36 -28.43 0.55
CA GLY A 361 -6.29 -29.40 0.71
C GLY A 361 -4.89 -28.95 0.30
N SER A 362 -3.93 -29.25 1.18
CA SER A 362 -2.50 -29.14 0.92
C SER A 362 -2.06 -30.30 0.03
N THR A 363 -1.87 -30.04 -1.26
CA THR A 363 -0.89 -30.79 -2.04
C THR A 363 0.46 -30.14 -1.79
N ARG A 364 1.31 -30.80 -0.98
CA ARG A 364 2.70 -30.40 -0.75
C ARG A 364 3.48 -30.44 -2.07
N ARG A 365 3.56 -29.32 -2.78
CA ARG A 365 4.67 -29.10 -3.71
C ARG A 365 5.84 -28.57 -2.88
N VAL A 366 6.90 -29.36 -2.79
CA VAL A 366 8.20 -28.96 -2.28
C VAL A 366 8.66 -27.76 -3.10
N GLN A 367 8.55 -26.55 -2.55
CA GLN A 367 9.15 -25.37 -3.16
C GLN A 367 10.67 -25.54 -3.07
N LYS A 368 11.33 -25.71 -4.22
CA LYS A 368 12.80 -25.63 -4.30
C LYS A 368 13.21 -24.25 -3.80
N LYS A 369 14.05 -24.21 -2.78
CA LYS A 369 14.61 -22.97 -2.22
C LYS A 369 15.36 -22.24 -3.36
N LEU A 370 15.04 -20.96 -3.57
CA LEU A 370 15.74 -20.11 -4.54
C LEU A 370 17.20 -19.90 -4.11
N PRO A 371 18.14 -19.66 -5.04
CA PRO A 371 19.49 -19.25 -4.70
C PRO A 371 19.49 -17.97 -3.85
N ASP A 372 20.34 -17.90 -2.82
CA ASP A 372 20.35 -16.80 -1.86
C ASP A 372 20.60 -15.43 -2.55
N SER A 373 21.45 -15.39 -3.59
CA SER A 373 21.71 -14.16 -4.36
C SER A 373 20.46 -13.65 -5.08
N LEU A 374 19.69 -14.56 -5.68
CA LEU A 374 18.45 -14.20 -6.37
C LEU A 374 17.38 -13.74 -5.38
N GLN A 375 17.33 -14.36 -4.19
CA GLN A 375 16.41 -13.94 -3.14
C GLN A 375 16.73 -12.51 -2.66
N LEU A 376 18.02 -12.18 -2.48
CA LEU A 376 18.46 -10.83 -2.13
C LEU A 376 18.05 -9.80 -3.19
N ASP A 377 18.22 -10.12 -4.48
CA ASP A 377 17.81 -9.24 -5.57
C ASP A 377 16.29 -8.95 -5.52
N LEU A 378 15.47 -9.99 -5.29
CA LEU A 378 14.01 -9.83 -5.16
C LEU A 378 13.63 -8.98 -3.95
N ASP A 379 14.31 -9.17 -2.81
CA ASP A 379 14.09 -8.39 -1.59
C ASP A 379 14.51 -6.92 -1.74
N GLU A 380 15.58 -6.63 -2.48
CA GLU A 380 15.99 -5.26 -2.82
C GLU A 380 14.98 -4.57 -3.73
N ILE A 381 14.52 -5.26 -4.79
CA ILE A 381 13.48 -4.73 -5.68
C ILE A 381 12.22 -4.43 -4.87
N ARG A 382 11.80 -5.33 -3.98
CA ARG A 382 10.65 -5.12 -3.10
C ARG A 382 10.85 -3.89 -2.21
N THR A 383 12.05 -3.72 -1.65
CA THR A 383 12.39 -2.57 -0.79
C THR A 383 12.29 -1.26 -1.55
N ASP A 384 12.78 -1.21 -2.79
CA ASP A 384 12.68 -0.01 -3.64
C ASP A 384 11.25 0.27 -4.09
N LEU A 385 10.48 -0.76 -4.44
CA LEU A 385 9.06 -0.62 -4.74
C LEU A 385 8.31 -0.02 -3.55
N LEU A 386 8.65 -0.39 -2.31
CA LEU A 386 8.01 0.12 -1.10
C LEU A 386 8.61 1.44 -0.55
N ALA A 387 9.62 2.00 -1.21
CA ALA A 387 10.31 3.19 -0.73
C ALA A 387 9.39 4.43 -0.65
N SER A 388 9.65 5.29 0.34
CA SER A 388 8.92 6.56 0.52
C SER A 388 9.17 7.54 -0.64
N GLY A 389 10.38 7.57 -1.19
CA GLY A 389 10.77 8.41 -2.32
C GLY A 389 10.27 7.86 -3.66
N TRP A 390 9.57 8.69 -4.45
CA TRP A 390 8.96 8.28 -5.71
C TRP A 390 10.00 7.92 -6.79
N GLU A 391 11.21 8.52 -6.78
CA GLU A 391 12.28 8.12 -7.71
C GLU A 391 12.77 6.69 -7.44
N ARG A 392 12.89 6.30 -6.17
CA ARG A 392 13.28 4.93 -5.80
C ARG A 392 12.23 3.92 -6.23
N ARG A 393 10.95 4.27 -6.12
CA ARG A 393 9.86 3.41 -6.62
C ARG A 393 9.93 3.22 -8.13
N LEU A 394 10.25 4.27 -8.90
CA LEU A 394 10.48 4.14 -10.34
C LEU A 394 11.67 3.23 -10.66
N ALA A 395 12.79 3.38 -9.95
CA ALA A 395 13.93 2.48 -10.10
C ALA A 395 13.56 1.02 -9.74
N GLY A 396 12.76 0.83 -8.68
CA GLY A 396 12.20 -0.48 -8.33
C GLY A 396 11.34 -1.08 -9.44
N LEU A 397 10.50 -0.27 -10.11
CA LEU A 397 9.69 -0.70 -11.24
C LEU A 397 10.54 -1.12 -12.45
N GLN A 398 11.60 -0.38 -12.75
CA GLN A 398 12.58 -0.72 -13.79
C GLN A 398 13.24 -2.07 -13.51
N ARG A 399 13.76 -2.27 -12.29
CA ARG A 399 14.38 -3.54 -11.91
C ARG A 399 13.37 -4.70 -11.86
N PHE A 400 12.13 -4.43 -11.45
CA PHE A 400 11.05 -5.42 -11.49
C PHE A 400 10.75 -5.87 -12.92
N GLU A 401 10.69 -4.94 -13.87
CA GLU A 401 10.49 -5.24 -15.29
C GLU A 401 11.59 -6.14 -15.85
N GLU A 402 12.85 -5.78 -15.59
CA GLU A 402 14.03 -6.56 -16.00
C GLU A 402 14.02 -7.97 -15.40
N MET A 403 13.69 -8.08 -14.11
CA MET A 403 13.61 -9.36 -13.41
C MET A 403 12.46 -10.24 -13.93
N CYS A 404 11.32 -9.65 -14.32
CA CYS A 404 10.25 -10.37 -15.02
C CYS A 404 10.68 -10.88 -16.40
N GLY A 405 11.64 -10.24 -17.06
CA GLY A 405 12.19 -10.68 -18.34
C GLY A 405 13.05 -11.95 -18.24
N HIS A 406 13.87 -12.07 -17.18
CA HIS A 406 14.88 -13.12 -17.07
C HIS A 406 14.55 -14.20 -16.02
N ALA A 407 13.77 -13.86 -14.99
CA ALA A 407 13.48 -14.73 -13.85
C ALA A 407 11.99 -14.73 -13.45
N ALA A 408 11.07 -14.66 -14.42
CA ALA A 408 9.62 -14.58 -14.21
C ALA A 408 9.05 -15.59 -13.19
N LYS A 409 9.56 -16.84 -13.18
CA LYS A 409 9.11 -17.87 -12.22
C LYS A 409 9.52 -17.56 -10.78
N ALA A 410 10.71 -16.98 -10.58
CA ALA A 410 11.18 -16.57 -9.26
C ALA A 410 10.34 -15.38 -8.77
N VAL A 411 10.12 -14.38 -9.62
CA VAL A 411 9.22 -13.25 -9.34
C VAL A 411 7.82 -13.75 -8.99
N ALA A 412 7.25 -14.66 -9.79
CA ALA A 412 5.94 -15.24 -9.56
C ALA A 412 5.86 -16.07 -8.26
N SER A 413 6.96 -16.63 -7.78
CA SER A 413 6.98 -17.38 -6.52
C SER A 413 6.97 -16.46 -5.29
N ASP A 414 7.48 -15.23 -5.41
CA ASP A 414 7.44 -14.23 -4.34
C ASP A 414 6.17 -13.37 -4.44
N THR A 415 5.15 -13.80 -3.70
CA THR A 415 3.86 -13.09 -3.65
C THR A 415 4.01 -11.69 -3.03
N ARG A 416 4.95 -11.47 -2.10
CA ARG A 416 5.14 -10.18 -1.45
C ARG A 416 5.73 -9.16 -2.42
N LEU A 417 6.64 -9.60 -3.29
CA LEU A 417 7.16 -8.76 -4.37
C LEU A 417 6.05 -8.36 -5.35
N ILE A 418 5.20 -9.32 -5.74
CA ILE A 418 4.05 -9.04 -6.62
C ILE A 418 3.07 -8.06 -5.98
N GLU A 419 2.75 -8.22 -4.70
CA GLU A 419 1.89 -7.28 -3.96
C GLU A 419 2.52 -5.88 -3.86
N ALA A 420 3.83 -5.79 -3.64
CA ALA A 420 4.55 -4.52 -3.67
C ALA A 420 4.43 -3.85 -5.05
N PHE A 421 4.57 -4.60 -6.13
CA PHE A 421 4.35 -4.11 -7.49
C PHE A 421 2.89 -3.66 -7.73
N ILE A 422 1.90 -4.47 -7.32
CA ILE A 422 0.47 -4.12 -7.45
C ILE A 422 0.16 -2.82 -6.70
N SER A 423 0.79 -2.58 -5.54
CA SER A 423 0.64 -1.33 -4.79
C SER A 423 1.16 -0.09 -5.53
N ARG A 424 1.96 -0.27 -6.59
CA ARG A 424 2.40 0.81 -7.48
C ARG A 424 1.46 1.05 -8.64
N LEU A 425 0.65 0.06 -9.04
CA LEU A 425 -0.44 0.31 -9.99
C LEU A 425 -1.39 1.38 -9.46
N GLY A 426 -1.63 1.43 -8.14
CA GLY A 426 -2.43 2.47 -7.47
C GLY A 426 -1.61 3.51 -6.70
N ASP A 427 -0.38 3.84 -7.15
CA ASP A 427 0.50 4.76 -6.42
C ASP A 427 -0.12 6.15 -6.18
N THR A 428 0.23 6.78 -5.05
CA THR A 428 -0.19 8.15 -4.74
C THR A 428 0.45 9.18 -5.67
N ASN A 429 1.63 8.88 -6.22
CA ASN A 429 2.28 9.65 -7.26
C ASN A 429 1.83 9.14 -8.63
N SER A 430 1.14 10.00 -9.38
CA SER A 430 0.59 9.68 -10.69
C SER A 430 1.64 9.23 -11.72
N LYS A 431 2.87 9.76 -11.65
CA LYS A 431 3.95 9.34 -12.55
C LYS A 431 4.38 7.89 -12.28
N VAL A 432 4.46 7.51 -11.01
CA VAL A 432 4.76 6.13 -10.61
C VAL A 432 3.62 5.20 -11.01
N ALA A 433 2.36 5.61 -10.82
CA ALA A 433 1.21 4.82 -11.22
C ALA A 433 1.14 4.56 -12.73
N SER A 434 1.38 5.58 -13.56
CA SER A 434 1.45 5.40 -15.02
C SER A 434 2.60 4.49 -15.42
N TYR A 435 3.80 4.71 -14.87
CA TYR A 435 4.96 3.86 -15.16
C TYR A 435 4.71 2.41 -14.74
N ALA A 436 4.05 2.18 -13.59
CA ALA A 436 3.68 0.84 -13.15
C ALA A 436 2.68 0.16 -14.08
N MET A 437 1.72 0.91 -14.64
CA MET A 437 0.79 0.38 -15.66
C MET A 437 1.50 0.05 -16.98
N GLU A 438 2.47 0.85 -17.40
CA GLU A 438 3.33 0.55 -18.56
C GLU A 438 4.17 -0.72 -18.32
N THR A 439 4.83 -0.81 -17.16
CA THR A 439 5.56 -2.01 -16.74
C THR A 439 4.64 -3.23 -16.64
N TYR A 440 3.40 -3.07 -16.17
CA TYR A 440 2.42 -4.15 -16.16
C TYR A 440 2.15 -4.69 -17.56
N ILE A 441 1.93 -3.82 -18.53
CA ILE A 441 1.74 -4.21 -19.94
C ILE A 441 3.00 -4.89 -20.48
N SER A 442 4.17 -4.32 -20.25
CA SER A 442 5.47 -4.85 -20.71
C SER A 442 5.73 -6.27 -20.19
N THR A 443 5.45 -6.52 -18.91
CA THR A 443 5.68 -7.82 -18.26
C THR A 443 4.61 -8.87 -18.57
N MET A 444 3.51 -8.52 -19.26
CA MET A 444 2.46 -9.50 -19.59
C MET A 444 2.97 -10.69 -20.40
N GLY A 445 3.95 -10.47 -21.30
CA GLY A 445 4.50 -11.54 -22.14
C GLY A 445 5.09 -12.70 -21.35
N SER A 446 5.75 -12.41 -20.22
CA SER A 446 6.35 -13.44 -19.36
C SER A 446 5.46 -13.85 -18.18
N MET A 447 4.59 -12.95 -17.69
CA MET A 447 3.83 -13.17 -16.45
C MET A 447 2.40 -13.68 -16.66
N ALA A 448 1.74 -13.43 -17.79
CA ALA A 448 0.31 -13.70 -17.96
C ALA A 448 -0.07 -15.19 -17.77
N LYS A 449 0.76 -16.11 -18.28
CA LYS A 449 0.55 -17.55 -18.08
C LYS A 449 0.63 -17.91 -16.60
N LEU A 450 1.54 -17.30 -15.84
CA LEU A 450 1.75 -17.57 -14.42
C LEU A 450 0.55 -17.11 -13.59
N TYR A 451 -0.06 -15.96 -13.92
CA TYR A 451 -1.35 -15.55 -13.33
C TYR A 451 -2.49 -16.56 -13.58
N SER A 452 -2.36 -17.37 -14.64
CA SER A 452 -3.35 -18.37 -15.01
C SER A 452 -3.06 -19.77 -14.43
N THR A 453 -1.82 -20.06 -14.01
CA THR A 453 -1.42 -21.39 -13.54
C THR A 453 -1.04 -21.44 -12.06
N GLU A 454 -0.45 -20.39 -11.51
CA GLU A 454 0.08 -20.37 -10.15
C GLU A 454 -1.00 -19.94 -9.15
N ALA A 455 -1.22 -20.75 -8.11
CA ALA A 455 -2.29 -20.51 -7.14
C ALA A 455 -2.14 -19.19 -6.37
N ASN A 456 -0.91 -18.82 -6.04
CA ASN A 456 -0.60 -17.57 -5.35
C ASN A 456 -0.83 -16.35 -6.25
N LEU A 457 -0.52 -16.43 -7.55
CA LEU A 457 -0.83 -15.33 -8.47
C LEU A 457 -2.32 -15.21 -8.76
N LYS A 458 -3.07 -16.33 -8.82
CA LYS A 458 -4.54 -16.27 -8.88
C LYS A 458 -5.13 -15.55 -7.67
N ALA A 459 -4.55 -15.73 -6.49
CA ALA A 459 -5.03 -15.10 -5.26
C ALA A 459 -4.93 -13.56 -5.28
N VAL A 460 -3.99 -12.99 -6.04
CA VAL A 460 -3.81 -11.53 -6.13
C VAL A 460 -4.57 -10.88 -7.29
N LEU A 461 -5.24 -11.64 -8.17
CA LEU A 461 -5.98 -11.09 -9.32
C LEU A 461 -7.06 -10.08 -8.92
N ASN A 462 -7.71 -10.28 -7.77
CA ASN A 462 -8.64 -9.29 -7.22
C ASN A 462 -7.94 -7.94 -6.97
N GLN A 463 -6.73 -7.95 -6.41
CA GLN A 463 -5.96 -6.75 -6.13
C GLN A 463 -5.57 -6.04 -7.42
N VAL A 464 -5.11 -6.80 -8.43
CA VAL A 464 -4.82 -6.27 -9.78
C VAL A 464 -6.05 -5.60 -10.38
N ALA A 465 -7.20 -6.28 -10.38
CA ALA A 465 -8.43 -5.75 -10.95
C ALA A 465 -8.87 -4.46 -10.25
N PHE A 466 -8.83 -4.40 -8.91
CA PHE A 466 -9.17 -3.18 -8.18
C PHE A 466 -8.19 -2.03 -8.44
N ALA A 467 -6.88 -2.31 -8.49
CA ALA A 467 -5.88 -1.28 -8.75
C ALA A 467 -6.05 -0.65 -10.15
N LEU A 468 -6.26 -1.47 -11.18
CA LEU A 468 -6.44 -0.98 -12.55
C LEU A 468 -7.78 -0.23 -12.71
N THR A 469 -8.87 -0.78 -12.16
CA THR A 469 -10.20 -0.17 -12.31
C THR A 469 -10.38 1.12 -11.52
N ALA A 470 -9.59 1.35 -10.46
CA ALA A 470 -9.59 2.60 -9.70
C ALA A 470 -9.36 3.83 -10.61
N HIS A 471 -8.44 3.71 -11.58
CA HIS A 471 -8.06 4.78 -12.50
C HIS A 471 -9.15 5.21 -13.47
N LEU A 472 -10.20 4.41 -13.67
CA LEU A 472 -11.33 4.77 -14.55
C LEU A 472 -12.11 5.99 -14.04
N SER A 473 -11.93 6.37 -12.77
CA SER A 473 -12.49 7.61 -12.19
C SER A 473 -11.54 8.81 -12.25
N SER A 474 -10.34 8.67 -12.82
CA SER A 474 -9.35 9.75 -12.88
C SER A 474 -9.84 10.92 -13.74
N LYS A 475 -9.37 12.12 -13.40
CA LYS A 475 -9.60 13.33 -14.23
C LYS A 475 -8.68 13.37 -15.45
N SER A 476 -7.53 12.70 -15.40
CA SER A 476 -6.60 12.60 -16.55
C SER A 476 -7.12 11.57 -17.55
N GLU A 477 -7.27 11.98 -18.80
CA GLU A 477 -7.69 11.07 -19.87
C GLU A 477 -6.58 10.07 -20.22
N GLU A 478 -5.32 10.48 -20.10
CA GLU A 478 -4.16 9.62 -20.31
C GLU A 478 -4.15 8.45 -19.32
N HIS A 479 -4.37 8.73 -18.03
CA HIS A 479 -4.45 7.67 -17.01
C HIS A 479 -5.64 6.74 -17.25
N LYS A 480 -6.81 7.30 -17.59
CA LYS A 480 -8.00 6.50 -17.91
C LYS A 480 -7.72 5.61 -19.12
N HIS A 481 -7.12 6.15 -20.17
CA HIS A 481 -6.78 5.41 -21.39
C HIS A 481 -5.80 4.27 -21.09
N LEU A 482 -4.72 4.55 -20.37
CA LEU A 482 -3.73 3.54 -20.01
C LEU A 482 -4.33 2.42 -19.13
N ALA A 483 -5.20 2.76 -18.18
CA ALA A 483 -5.93 1.79 -17.37
C ALA A 483 -6.88 0.91 -18.21
N ARG A 484 -7.59 1.51 -19.18
CA ARG A 484 -8.42 0.76 -20.15
C ARG A 484 -7.57 -0.23 -20.95
N THR A 485 -6.40 0.18 -21.42
CA THR A 485 -5.44 -0.69 -22.11
C THR A 485 -4.97 -1.83 -21.21
N CYS A 486 -4.63 -1.57 -19.95
CA CYS A 486 -4.25 -2.61 -19.00
C CYS A 486 -5.37 -3.64 -18.77
N ILE A 487 -6.62 -3.19 -18.59
CA ILE A 487 -7.78 -4.07 -18.37
C ILE A 487 -8.02 -4.94 -19.62
N GLN A 488 -8.00 -4.34 -20.81
CA GLN A 488 -8.18 -5.06 -22.06
C GLN A 488 -7.06 -6.09 -22.28
N GLN A 489 -5.81 -5.72 -22.01
CA GLN A 489 -4.69 -6.64 -22.13
C GLN A 489 -4.80 -7.79 -21.14
N THR A 490 -5.21 -7.51 -19.89
CA THR A 490 -5.45 -8.53 -18.86
C THR A 490 -6.47 -9.57 -19.31
N ILE A 491 -7.60 -9.12 -19.89
CA ILE A 491 -8.65 -10.01 -20.40
C ILE A 491 -8.17 -10.84 -21.61
N ARG A 492 -7.28 -10.27 -22.43
CA ARG A 492 -6.72 -10.95 -23.62
C ARG A 492 -5.67 -12.00 -23.27
N THR A 493 -4.89 -11.80 -22.22
CA THR A 493 -3.70 -12.63 -21.94
C THR A 493 -3.86 -13.60 -20.76
N ILE A 494 -4.71 -13.28 -19.79
CA ILE A 494 -4.98 -14.16 -18.64
C ILE A 494 -6.18 -15.07 -18.96
N GLU A 495 -6.09 -16.32 -18.52
CA GLU A 495 -7.14 -17.32 -18.74
C GLU A 495 -8.51 -16.82 -18.20
N PRO A 496 -9.57 -16.77 -19.04
CA PRO A 496 -10.83 -16.12 -18.70
C PRO A 496 -11.51 -16.60 -17.42
N VAL A 497 -11.50 -17.91 -17.15
CA VAL A 497 -12.15 -18.49 -15.97
C VAL A 497 -11.43 -18.06 -14.69
N SER A 498 -10.10 -17.99 -14.72
CA SER A 498 -9.27 -17.55 -13.60
C SER A 498 -9.47 -16.06 -13.28
N LEU A 499 -9.74 -15.23 -14.29
CA LEU A 499 -9.98 -13.79 -14.13
C LEU A 499 -11.42 -13.45 -13.71
N LEU A 500 -12.39 -14.33 -14.00
CA LEU A 500 -13.81 -14.10 -13.77
C LEU A 500 -14.16 -13.69 -12.32
N PRO A 501 -13.60 -14.30 -11.25
CA PRO A 501 -13.78 -13.84 -9.87
C PRO A 501 -13.37 -12.39 -9.63
N ALA A 502 -12.21 -11.99 -10.16
CA ALA A 502 -11.68 -10.65 -9.96
C ALA A 502 -12.52 -9.59 -10.64
N MET A 503 -12.91 -9.83 -11.89
CA MET A 503 -13.74 -8.87 -12.62
C MET A 503 -15.18 -8.84 -12.09
N THR A 504 -15.72 -9.96 -11.58
CA THR A 504 -17.02 -9.96 -10.89
C THR A 504 -16.97 -9.08 -9.64
N ALA A 505 -15.92 -9.22 -8.82
CA ALA A 505 -15.72 -8.43 -7.62
C ALA A 505 -15.51 -6.93 -7.94
N ALA A 506 -14.77 -6.61 -9.01
CA ALA A 506 -14.58 -5.25 -9.51
C ALA A 506 -15.90 -4.62 -9.96
N THR A 507 -16.71 -5.33 -10.74
CA THR A 507 -18.04 -4.86 -11.16
C THR A 507 -18.93 -4.58 -9.95
N LYS A 508 -18.98 -5.49 -8.97
CA LYS A 508 -19.81 -5.34 -7.76
C LYS A 508 -19.45 -4.10 -6.93
N LYS A 509 -18.14 -3.80 -6.78
CA LYS A 509 -17.66 -2.66 -5.98
C LYS A 509 -17.53 -1.35 -6.75
N SER A 510 -17.78 -1.37 -8.06
CA SER A 510 -17.59 -0.20 -8.92
C SER A 510 -18.54 0.96 -8.56
N ASN A 511 -18.00 2.17 -8.64
CA ASN A 511 -18.79 3.40 -8.54
C ASN A 511 -19.48 3.75 -9.88
N ILE A 512 -20.36 4.76 -9.87
CA ILE A 512 -21.16 5.18 -11.02
C ILE A 512 -20.32 5.50 -12.27
N LYS A 513 -19.11 6.05 -12.11
CA LYS A 513 -18.21 6.41 -13.23
C LYS A 513 -17.46 5.21 -13.80
N GLN A 514 -17.11 4.25 -12.95
CA GLN A 514 -16.34 3.07 -13.34
C GLN A 514 -17.22 2.00 -13.97
N ARG A 515 -18.41 1.82 -13.40
CA ARG A 515 -19.32 0.70 -13.67
C ARG A 515 -19.61 0.49 -15.16
N PRO A 516 -19.92 1.51 -15.98
CA PRO A 516 -20.25 1.27 -17.39
C PRO A 516 -19.12 0.56 -18.17
N TYR A 517 -17.90 1.03 -17.99
CA TYR A 517 -16.74 0.45 -18.66
C TYR A 517 -16.39 -0.95 -18.12
N ILE A 518 -16.39 -1.13 -16.79
CA ILE A 518 -16.09 -2.44 -16.18
C ILE A 518 -17.12 -3.48 -16.62
N THR A 519 -18.41 -3.15 -16.60
CA THR A 519 -19.48 -4.06 -17.04
C THR A 519 -19.32 -4.44 -18.52
N THR A 520 -18.90 -3.50 -19.37
CA THR A 520 -18.64 -3.78 -20.79
C THR A 520 -17.50 -4.81 -20.94
N GLN A 521 -16.39 -4.62 -20.24
CA GLN A 521 -15.28 -5.57 -20.25
C GLN A 521 -15.65 -6.91 -19.60
N TYR A 522 -16.49 -6.89 -18.56
CA TYR A 522 -17.02 -8.09 -17.91
C TYR A 522 -17.89 -8.93 -18.87
N CYS A 523 -18.68 -8.29 -19.74
CA CYS A 523 -19.46 -9.00 -20.76
C CYS A 523 -18.56 -9.73 -21.75
N GLU A 524 -17.48 -9.11 -22.21
CA GLU A 524 -16.49 -9.78 -23.08
C GLU A 524 -15.83 -10.96 -22.38
N LEU A 525 -15.44 -10.78 -21.11
CA LEU A 525 -14.88 -11.87 -20.31
C LEU A 525 -15.87 -13.04 -20.15
N CYS A 526 -17.15 -12.75 -19.90
CA CYS A 526 -18.19 -13.76 -19.81
C CYS A 526 -18.31 -14.57 -21.10
N LYS A 527 -18.31 -13.92 -22.28
CA LYS A 527 -18.36 -14.61 -23.58
C LYS A 527 -17.17 -15.55 -23.78
N LEU A 528 -15.97 -15.14 -23.33
CA LEU A 528 -14.77 -15.97 -23.42
C LEU A 528 -14.80 -17.15 -22.44
N ALA A 529 -15.18 -16.91 -21.18
CA ALA A 529 -15.23 -17.92 -20.12
C ALA A 529 -16.37 -18.94 -20.31
N TYR A 530 -17.49 -18.53 -20.91
CA TYR A 530 -18.67 -19.38 -21.07
C TYR A 530 -18.41 -20.63 -21.91
N LYS A 531 -17.48 -20.54 -22.88
CA LYS A 531 -17.06 -21.68 -23.71
C LYS A 531 -16.54 -22.87 -22.89
N ASN A 532 -15.88 -22.59 -21.77
CA ASN A 532 -15.22 -23.59 -20.95
C ASN A 532 -15.98 -23.91 -19.65
N LYS A 533 -16.61 -22.91 -19.02
CA LYS A 533 -17.26 -23.02 -17.72
C LYS A 533 -18.60 -22.24 -17.68
N PRO A 534 -19.63 -22.67 -18.43
CA PRO A 534 -20.89 -21.93 -18.57
C PRO A 534 -21.59 -21.72 -17.22
N LYS A 535 -21.67 -22.78 -16.40
CA LYS A 535 -22.30 -22.70 -15.07
C LYS A 535 -21.59 -21.76 -14.10
N GLN A 536 -20.28 -21.63 -14.21
CA GLN A 536 -19.54 -20.68 -13.38
C GLN A 536 -19.85 -19.24 -13.79
N VAL A 537 -19.97 -18.96 -15.09
CA VAL A 537 -20.40 -17.65 -15.59
C VAL A 537 -21.82 -17.33 -15.12
N GLU A 538 -22.76 -18.27 -15.24
CA GLU A 538 -24.14 -18.09 -14.75
C GLU A 538 -24.17 -17.70 -13.26
N VAL A 539 -23.50 -18.47 -12.40
CA VAL A 539 -23.46 -18.24 -10.95
C VAL A 539 -22.90 -16.87 -10.58
N MET A 540 -21.98 -16.34 -11.38
CA MET A 540 -21.28 -15.08 -11.06
C MET A 540 -21.95 -13.85 -11.71
N ALA A 541 -22.46 -14.00 -12.92
CA ALA A 541 -22.99 -12.89 -13.71
C ALA A 541 -24.48 -12.64 -13.46
N LEU A 542 -25.29 -13.68 -13.19
CA LEU A 542 -26.73 -13.51 -12.92
C LEU A 542 -26.97 -12.63 -11.68
N PRO A 543 -26.29 -12.82 -10.53
CA PRO A 543 -26.46 -11.93 -9.39
C PRO A 543 -26.13 -10.46 -9.69
N LEU A 544 -25.16 -10.19 -10.57
CA LEU A 544 -24.85 -8.83 -11.00
C LEU A 544 -25.97 -8.23 -11.84
N LEU A 545 -26.59 -9.01 -12.73
CA LEU A 545 -27.73 -8.57 -13.52
C LEU A 545 -28.94 -8.26 -12.61
N TRP A 546 -29.24 -9.15 -11.66
CA TRP A 546 -30.35 -8.96 -10.72
C TRP A 546 -30.16 -7.70 -9.88
N ASP A 547 -28.95 -7.48 -9.35
CA ASP A 547 -28.63 -6.27 -8.61
C ASP A 547 -28.75 -5.01 -9.50
N SER A 548 -28.31 -5.07 -10.76
CA SER A 548 -28.42 -3.94 -11.68
C SER A 548 -29.87 -3.57 -12.00
N ILE A 549 -30.79 -4.53 -12.02
CA ILE A 549 -32.23 -4.27 -12.22
C ILE A 549 -32.88 -3.76 -10.93
N LYS A 550 -32.49 -4.33 -9.78
CA LYS A 550 -33.05 -3.95 -8.47
C LYS A 550 -32.58 -2.57 -8.01
N ASN A 551 -31.30 -2.28 -8.17
CA ASN A 551 -30.55 -1.18 -7.53
C ASN A 551 -29.68 -0.38 -8.53
N GLY A 552 -29.92 -0.52 -9.84
CA GLY A 552 -29.11 0.11 -10.88
C GLY A 552 -29.12 1.64 -10.80
N PRO A 553 -27.97 2.32 -11.00
CA PRO A 553 -27.93 3.77 -11.09
C PRO A 553 -28.83 4.28 -12.23
N PRO A 554 -29.55 5.41 -12.05
CA PRO A 554 -30.47 5.93 -13.06
C PRO A 554 -29.77 6.53 -14.29
N ASP A 555 -28.45 6.69 -14.22
CA ASP A 555 -27.58 7.24 -15.25
C ASP A 555 -27.64 6.48 -16.59
N VAL A 556 -27.56 7.22 -17.69
CA VAL A 556 -27.76 6.69 -19.06
C VAL A 556 -26.71 5.65 -19.42
N ASP A 557 -25.44 5.88 -19.07
CA ASP A 557 -24.36 4.96 -19.42
C ASP A 557 -24.43 3.68 -18.58
N ASN A 558 -24.84 3.79 -17.31
CA ASN A 558 -25.10 2.64 -16.45
C ASN A 558 -26.31 1.80 -16.92
N LYS A 559 -27.36 2.45 -17.44
CA LYS A 559 -28.49 1.75 -18.07
C LYS A 559 -28.05 1.00 -19.33
N LYS A 560 -27.28 1.62 -20.21
CA LYS A 560 -26.71 0.97 -21.41
C LYS A 560 -25.83 -0.23 -21.03
N ALA A 561 -25.01 -0.10 -20.00
CA ALA A 561 -24.17 -1.20 -19.52
C ALA A 561 -25.01 -2.35 -18.92
N SER A 562 -26.08 -2.03 -18.19
CA SER A 562 -27.04 -3.04 -17.68
C SER A 562 -27.75 -3.76 -18.81
N GLN A 563 -28.15 -3.02 -19.85
CA GLN A 563 -28.76 -3.57 -21.05
C GLN A 563 -27.78 -4.50 -21.79
N LEU A 564 -26.51 -4.09 -21.93
CA LEU A 564 -25.48 -4.93 -22.53
C LEU A 564 -25.26 -6.23 -21.74
N LEU A 565 -25.27 -6.17 -20.42
CA LEU A 565 -25.18 -7.36 -19.57
C LEU A 565 -26.39 -8.28 -19.75
N ALA A 566 -27.60 -7.72 -19.77
CA ALA A 566 -28.83 -8.47 -20.02
C ALA A 566 -28.79 -9.18 -21.38
N LYS A 567 -28.47 -8.45 -22.47
CA LYS A 567 -28.36 -9.01 -23.83
C LYS A 567 -27.25 -10.06 -23.93
N THR A 568 -26.11 -9.83 -23.26
CA THR A 568 -25.01 -10.80 -23.25
C THR A 568 -25.44 -12.10 -22.56
N LEU A 569 -26.06 -12.02 -21.39
CA LEU A 569 -26.52 -13.21 -20.67
C LEU A 569 -27.69 -13.91 -21.37
N ALA A 570 -28.58 -13.15 -22.00
CA ALA A 570 -29.65 -13.72 -22.82
C ALA A 570 -29.09 -14.54 -23.99
N LYS A 571 -28.01 -14.07 -24.63
CA LYS A 571 -27.33 -14.80 -25.71
C LYS A 571 -26.56 -16.03 -25.21
N LEU A 572 -25.98 -15.98 -24.01
CA LEU A 572 -25.18 -17.08 -23.46
C LEU A 572 -26.06 -18.18 -22.84
N VAL A 573 -27.04 -17.81 -22.02
CA VAL A 573 -27.92 -18.72 -21.26
C VAL A 573 -29.16 -19.10 -22.08
N GLY A 574 -29.59 -18.25 -23.01
CA GLY A 574 -30.86 -18.36 -23.72
C GLY A 574 -31.93 -17.47 -23.08
N GLU A 575 -32.66 -16.72 -23.91
CA GLU A 575 -33.66 -15.74 -23.46
C GLU A 575 -34.74 -16.36 -22.56
N LYS A 576 -35.34 -17.48 -23.00
CA LYS A 576 -36.36 -18.19 -22.23
C LYS A 576 -35.84 -18.63 -20.87
N GLN A 577 -34.67 -19.27 -20.86
CA GLN A 577 -34.05 -19.75 -19.63
C GLN A 577 -33.68 -18.60 -18.68
N LEU A 578 -33.19 -17.48 -19.21
CA LEU A 578 -32.89 -16.29 -18.41
C LEU A 578 -34.16 -15.71 -17.75
N LEU A 579 -35.27 -15.62 -18.50
CA LEU A 579 -36.56 -15.15 -17.99
C LEU A 579 -37.17 -16.13 -16.97
N ASP A 580 -36.94 -17.44 -17.13
CA ASP A 580 -37.37 -18.46 -16.17
C ASP A 580 -36.60 -18.30 -14.85
N LEU A 581 -35.26 -18.20 -14.91
CA LEU A 581 -34.40 -17.95 -13.75
C LEU A 581 -34.74 -16.64 -13.04
N ALA A 582 -35.13 -15.60 -13.78
CA ALA A 582 -35.55 -14.31 -13.22
C ALA A 582 -36.81 -14.42 -12.35
N THR A 583 -37.67 -15.42 -12.58
CA THR A 583 -38.94 -15.59 -11.84
C THR A 583 -38.72 -15.84 -10.34
N ALA A 584 -37.61 -16.49 -9.98
CA ALA A 584 -37.26 -16.74 -8.58
C ALA A 584 -36.65 -15.50 -7.89
N GLU A 585 -36.14 -14.54 -8.65
CA GLU A 585 -35.29 -13.45 -8.14
C GLU A 585 -35.90 -12.05 -8.29
N LEU A 586 -36.84 -11.85 -9.22
CA LEU A 586 -37.43 -10.56 -9.58
C LEU A 586 -38.96 -10.59 -9.49
N ASP A 587 -39.55 -9.48 -9.04
CA ASP A 587 -40.99 -9.26 -9.10
C ASP A 587 -41.49 -9.09 -10.56
N PRO A 588 -42.79 -9.26 -10.84
CA PRO A 588 -43.33 -9.22 -12.20
C PRO A 588 -43.02 -7.92 -12.98
N ASN A 589 -42.95 -6.77 -12.30
CA ASN A 589 -42.65 -5.50 -12.96
C ASN A 589 -41.18 -5.43 -13.37
N ARG A 590 -40.26 -5.84 -12.49
CA ARG A 590 -38.83 -5.95 -12.82
C ARG A 590 -38.55 -7.02 -13.87
N LYS A 591 -39.33 -8.10 -13.92
CA LYS A 591 -39.23 -9.09 -15.01
C LYS A 591 -39.63 -8.49 -16.36
N LYS A 592 -40.70 -7.69 -16.43
CA LYS A 592 -41.06 -6.93 -17.65
C LYS A 592 -39.95 -5.95 -18.05
N GLN A 593 -39.33 -5.29 -17.07
CA GLN A 593 -38.18 -4.41 -17.33
C GLN A 593 -36.98 -5.19 -17.91
N LEU A 594 -36.69 -6.37 -17.38
CA LEU A 594 -35.66 -7.25 -17.94
C LEU A 594 -35.97 -7.65 -19.39
N ASP A 595 -37.21 -8.06 -19.68
CA ASP A 595 -37.62 -8.41 -21.05
C ASP A 595 -37.43 -7.22 -22.00
N ALA A 596 -37.78 -6.00 -21.56
CA ALA A 596 -37.56 -4.77 -22.32
C ALA A 596 -36.07 -4.43 -22.52
N LEU A 597 -35.18 -4.82 -21.60
CA LEU A 597 -33.74 -4.64 -21.76
C LEU A 597 -33.12 -5.66 -22.73
N ILE A 598 -33.70 -6.86 -22.83
CA ILE A 598 -33.22 -7.93 -23.73
C ILE A 598 -33.57 -7.60 -25.18
N ARG A 599 -34.80 -7.11 -25.41
CA ARG A 599 -35.25 -6.60 -26.73
C ARG A 599 -34.40 -5.40 -27.15
#